data_AF-A0A9E3T9T6-F1
#
_entry.id   AF-A0A9E3T9T6-F1
#
_cell.length_a   1.000
_cell.length_b   1.000
_cell.length_c   1.000
_cell.angle_alpha   90.00
_cell.angle_beta   90.00
_cell.angle_gamma   90.00
#
_symmetry.space_group_name_H-M   'P 1'
#
loop_
_entity.id
_entity.type
_entity.pdbx_description
1 polymer ?
#
loop_
_entity_poly.entity_id
_entity_poly.type
_entity_poly.pdbx_seq_one_letter_code
_entity_poly.pdbx_strand_id
1 'polypeptide(L)'
;MAIRILRLGSGGPDPRVVAAAVSLLVAIGADRAGDALRRETALRIDVTPLIVEAGETRSGDRISVEATREDPGSLETSLAWSPSGPPLDLALDVVIEEVAGDRGITLQLDATLRSEGTPPIRSSRLLTLAEGSTGLFDVMEDGRRRLVLSIQAEEIERPVLASRRRVGAPVVFLLAVERRDGERSVPLETDRLVSFLHEGVEYSFTRGEGDGRESLRLTLTPVRLDGDIAELEVDVTGSLPGAKGPNVLARTERIFASRRATSSFDVTVGDPPAGYRFRITPDF
;
A
#
# COMPACT_ATOMS: atom_id res chain seq x y z
N MET A 1 21.89 -1.37 20.74
CA MET A 1 21.94 -1.00 22.18
C MET A 1 22.69 -2.10 22.94
N ALA A 2 23.72 -1.73 23.71
CA ALA A 2 24.52 -2.67 24.50
C ALA A 2 23.80 -3.03 25.82
N ILE A 3 23.76 -4.32 26.16
CA ILE A 3 23.08 -4.84 27.36
C ILE A 3 24.09 -4.94 28.50
N ARG A 4 23.80 -4.23 29.61
CA ARG A 4 24.55 -4.29 30.87
C ARG A 4 23.87 -5.32 31.77
N ILE A 5 24.51 -6.48 31.97
CA ILE A 5 24.03 -7.54 32.86
C ILE A 5 24.41 -7.18 34.30
N LEU A 6 23.41 -6.91 35.15
CA LEU A 6 23.57 -6.82 36.60
C LEU A 6 23.69 -8.24 37.17
N ARG A 7 24.85 -8.55 37.78
CA ARG A 7 25.00 -9.69 38.70
C ARG A 7 24.36 -9.34 40.03
N LEU A 8 23.32 -10.08 40.42
CA LEU A 8 22.86 -10.15 41.80
C LEU A 8 23.19 -11.53 42.37
N GLY A 9 23.67 -11.51 43.61
CA GLY A 9 24.30 -12.60 44.31
C GLY A 9 23.36 -13.69 44.81
N SER A 10 24.02 -14.73 45.28
CA SER A 10 23.53 -16.00 45.81
C SER A 10 22.48 -15.87 46.91
N GLY A 11 21.28 -16.38 46.63
CA GLY A 11 20.21 -16.62 47.59
C GLY A 11 19.06 -17.29 46.86
N GLY A 12 19.10 -18.61 46.74
CA GLY A 12 18.14 -19.38 45.94
C GLY A 12 16.73 -19.37 46.53
N PRO A 13 15.69 -19.11 45.72
CA PRO A 13 14.31 -19.35 46.12
C PRO A 13 13.70 -20.56 45.39
N ASP A 14 13.24 -21.49 46.23
CA ASP A 14 12.09 -22.40 46.13
C ASP A 14 11.44 -22.69 44.73
N PRO A 15 11.53 -23.93 44.20
CA PRO A 15 11.02 -24.30 42.88
C PRO A 15 9.49 -24.39 42.76
N ARG A 16 8.72 -23.98 43.78
CA ARG A 16 7.24 -24.12 43.80
C ARG A 16 6.45 -22.81 43.74
N VAL A 17 7.11 -21.66 43.57
CA VAL A 17 6.43 -20.36 43.30
C VAL A 17 6.60 -19.89 41.84
N VAL A 18 7.25 -20.69 40.99
CA VAL A 18 7.53 -20.32 39.59
C VAL A 18 6.35 -20.60 38.61
N ALA A 19 5.22 -21.10 39.10
CA ALA A 19 4.11 -21.52 38.23
C ALA A 19 2.94 -20.51 38.08
N ALA A 20 3.05 -19.28 38.60
CA ALA A 20 1.95 -18.30 38.54
C ALA A 20 2.32 -16.88 38.06
N ALA A 21 3.51 -16.69 37.48
CA ALA A 21 3.93 -15.38 36.94
C ALA A 21 4.56 -15.47 35.53
N VAL A 22 4.18 -16.48 34.74
CA VAL A 22 4.65 -16.65 33.34
C VAL A 22 3.50 -16.54 32.32
N SER A 23 2.28 -16.21 32.76
CA SER A 23 1.11 -16.08 31.87
C SER A 23 0.62 -14.63 31.66
N LEU A 24 1.44 -13.62 31.98
CA LEU A 24 1.08 -12.22 31.76
C LEU A 24 2.22 -11.39 31.17
N LEU A 25 2.90 -11.94 30.16
CA LEU A 25 3.92 -11.22 29.38
C LEU A 25 4.07 -11.79 27.96
N VAL A 26 2.95 -12.01 27.26
CA VAL A 26 2.90 -12.35 25.82
C VAL A 26 1.97 -11.41 25.03
N ALA A 27 1.48 -10.31 25.63
CA ALA A 27 0.55 -9.41 24.94
C ALA A 27 1.14 -8.07 24.48
N ILE A 28 2.43 -7.79 24.69
CA ILE A 28 3.01 -6.51 24.28
C ILE A 28 4.43 -6.73 23.77
N GLY A 29 4.64 -6.52 22.47
CA GLY A 29 5.99 -6.46 21.89
C GLY A 29 6.35 -7.58 20.92
N ALA A 30 5.47 -7.88 19.97
CA ALA A 30 5.89 -8.58 18.75
C ALA A 30 5.12 -8.07 17.52
N ASP A 31 4.98 -6.75 17.37
CA ASP A 31 4.92 -6.16 16.03
C ASP A 31 6.34 -6.22 15.44
N ARG A 32 6.76 -7.46 15.14
CA ARG A 32 7.83 -7.66 14.17
C ARG A 32 7.21 -7.33 12.84
N ALA A 33 7.73 -6.29 12.20
CA ALA A 33 7.70 -6.13 10.76
C ALA A 33 8.24 -7.42 10.12
N GLY A 34 7.36 -8.39 9.91
CA GLY A 34 7.54 -9.50 9.01
C GLY A 34 6.48 -9.31 7.94
N ASP A 35 6.91 -9.15 6.70
CA ASP A 35 6.00 -9.18 5.56
C ASP A 35 5.17 -10.46 5.66
N ALA A 36 3.91 -10.31 6.05
CA ALA A 36 3.03 -11.44 6.24
C ALA A 36 2.77 -12.03 4.84
N LEU A 37 3.26 -13.24 4.62
CA LEU A 37 2.94 -14.02 3.43
C LEU A 37 1.41 -14.24 3.43
N ARG A 38 0.67 -13.59 2.54
CA ARG A 38 -0.78 -13.86 2.35
C ARG A 38 -0.96 -14.82 1.19
N ARG A 39 -1.99 -15.67 1.27
CA ARG A 39 -2.48 -16.36 0.08
C ARG A 39 -3.30 -15.36 -0.72
N GLU A 40 -2.95 -15.18 -1.97
CA GLU A 40 -3.75 -14.44 -2.93
C GLU A 40 -4.36 -15.44 -3.91
N THR A 41 -5.68 -15.34 -4.05
CA THR A 41 -6.43 -16.03 -5.09
C THR A 41 -6.35 -15.18 -6.35
N ALA A 42 -5.62 -15.68 -7.35
CA ALA A 42 -5.60 -15.13 -8.69
C ALA A 42 -6.40 -16.06 -9.62
N LEU A 43 -6.88 -15.51 -10.73
CA LEU A 43 -7.46 -16.31 -11.81
C LEU A 43 -6.53 -16.27 -13.02
N ARG A 44 -6.17 -17.44 -13.53
CA ARG A 44 -5.64 -17.54 -14.89
C ARG A 44 -6.81 -17.69 -15.84
N ILE A 45 -6.89 -16.77 -16.79
CA ILE A 45 -7.96 -16.68 -17.76
C ILE A 45 -7.36 -16.94 -19.13
N ASP A 46 -7.75 -18.04 -19.72
CA ASP A 46 -7.32 -18.45 -21.05
C ASP A 46 -8.35 -18.03 -22.08
N VAL A 47 -7.89 -17.23 -23.03
CA VAL A 47 -8.67 -16.65 -24.11
C VAL A 47 -8.23 -17.28 -25.42
N THR A 48 -9.16 -17.88 -26.13
CA THR A 48 -8.92 -18.41 -27.48
C THR A 48 -9.88 -17.72 -28.46
N PRO A 49 -9.36 -16.88 -29.38
CA PRO A 49 -10.17 -16.27 -30.42
C PRO A 49 -10.65 -17.31 -31.42
N LEU A 50 -11.95 -17.32 -31.70
CA LEU A 50 -12.59 -18.21 -32.66
C LEU A 50 -13.22 -17.35 -33.76
N ILE A 51 -12.79 -17.57 -35.00
CA ILE A 51 -13.39 -16.95 -36.19
C ILE A 51 -14.30 -17.98 -36.82
N VAL A 52 -15.60 -17.70 -36.80
CA VAL A 52 -16.64 -18.57 -37.39
C VAL A 52 -17.06 -17.98 -38.72
N GLU A 53 -16.93 -18.75 -39.81
CA GLU A 53 -17.27 -18.33 -41.17
C GLU A 53 -17.88 -19.51 -41.93
N ALA A 54 -19.08 -19.33 -42.52
CA ALA A 54 -19.75 -20.35 -43.33
C ALA A 54 -19.88 -21.76 -42.66
N GLY A 55 -19.95 -21.81 -41.33
CA GLY A 55 -20.03 -23.06 -40.57
C GLY A 55 -18.67 -23.69 -40.22
N GLU A 56 -17.56 -23.13 -40.70
CA GLU A 56 -16.21 -23.49 -40.29
C GLU A 56 -15.75 -22.61 -39.12
N THR A 57 -14.94 -23.18 -38.22
CA THR A 57 -14.35 -22.45 -37.09
C THR A 57 -12.83 -22.52 -37.21
N ARG A 58 -12.19 -21.36 -37.24
CA ARG A 58 -10.73 -21.22 -37.15
C ARG A 58 -10.36 -20.69 -35.77
N SER A 59 -9.50 -21.42 -35.06
CA SER A 59 -8.96 -20.98 -33.78
C SER A 59 -7.70 -20.15 -34.00
N GLY A 60 -7.60 -19.03 -33.30
CA GLY A 60 -6.34 -18.34 -33.07
C GLY A 60 -5.53 -19.03 -31.97
N ASP A 61 -4.40 -18.40 -31.63
CA ASP A 61 -3.55 -18.85 -30.52
C ASP A 61 -4.27 -18.65 -29.19
N ARG A 62 -4.05 -19.58 -28.25
CA ARG A 62 -4.48 -19.44 -26.86
C ARG A 62 -3.57 -18.43 -26.16
N ILE A 63 -4.18 -17.48 -25.48
CA ILE A 63 -3.47 -16.44 -24.73
C ILE A 63 -3.99 -16.43 -23.31
N SER A 64 -3.08 -16.41 -22.35
CA SER A 64 -3.43 -16.39 -20.93
C SER A 64 -3.22 -14.99 -20.36
N VAL A 65 -4.17 -14.55 -19.53
CA VAL A 65 -4.05 -13.35 -18.70
C VAL A 65 -4.32 -13.74 -17.25
N GLU A 66 -3.57 -13.15 -16.32
CA GLU A 66 -3.85 -13.30 -14.89
C GLU A 66 -4.62 -12.08 -14.40
N ALA A 67 -5.60 -12.31 -13.53
CA ALA A 67 -6.39 -11.26 -12.90
C ALA A 67 -6.56 -11.55 -11.41
N THR A 68 -6.66 -10.50 -10.61
CA THR A 68 -7.08 -10.56 -9.20
C THR A 68 -8.24 -9.58 -8.98
N ARG A 69 -8.90 -9.63 -7.81
CA ARG A 69 -9.94 -8.63 -7.48
C ARG A 69 -9.39 -7.21 -7.37
N GLU A 70 -8.12 -7.06 -7.02
CA GLU A 70 -7.46 -5.77 -6.81
C GLU A 70 -6.75 -5.26 -8.08
N ASP A 71 -6.44 -6.17 -9.00
CA ASP A 71 -5.71 -5.91 -10.24
C ASP A 71 -6.39 -6.64 -11.42
N PRO A 72 -7.26 -5.94 -12.18
CA PRO A 72 -7.91 -6.50 -13.36
C PRO A 72 -6.92 -7.00 -14.40
N GLY A 73 -7.27 -8.08 -15.09
CA GLY A 73 -6.47 -8.59 -16.20
C GLY A 73 -6.69 -7.76 -17.46
N SER A 74 -5.62 -7.52 -18.23
CA SER A 74 -5.73 -6.91 -19.55
C SER A 74 -4.89 -7.70 -20.56
N LEU A 75 -5.44 -7.85 -21.76
CA LEU A 75 -4.85 -8.57 -22.88
C LEU A 75 -4.93 -7.70 -24.13
N GLU A 76 -3.81 -7.57 -24.84
CA GLU A 76 -3.78 -7.02 -26.19
C GLU A 76 -3.20 -8.05 -27.16
N THR A 77 -3.86 -8.27 -28.28
CA THR A 77 -3.40 -9.19 -29.33
C THR A 77 -3.87 -8.75 -30.70
N SER A 78 -3.17 -9.19 -31.74
CA SER A 78 -3.52 -8.91 -33.14
C SER A 78 -4.02 -10.19 -33.80
N LEU A 79 -5.19 -10.13 -34.43
CA LEU A 79 -5.91 -11.28 -34.97
C LEU A 79 -5.94 -11.22 -36.49
N ALA A 80 -5.63 -12.34 -37.14
CA ALA A 80 -5.82 -12.51 -38.57
C ALA A 80 -7.32 -12.70 -38.91
N TRP A 81 -8.09 -11.61 -38.87
CA TRP A 81 -9.55 -11.61 -39.11
C TRP A 81 -9.92 -12.03 -40.54
N SER A 82 -9.11 -11.63 -41.52
CA SER A 82 -9.30 -11.93 -42.93
C SER A 82 -8.01 -12.50 -43.54
N PRO A 83 -8.08 -13.50 -44.42
CA PRO A 83 -6.89 -14.06 -45.08
C PRO A 83 -6.07 -13.03 -45.87
N SER A 84 -6.72 -11.97 -46.35
CA SER A 84 -6.12 -10.94 -47.22
C SER A 84 -6.34 -9.52 -46.69
N GLY A 85 -6.92 -9.36 -45.51
CA GLY A 85 -7.22 -8.04 -44.92
C GLY A 85 -6.19 -7.62 -43.89
N PRO A 86 -6.22 -6.35 -43.44
CA PRO A 86 -5.43 -5.93 -42.30
C PRO A 86 -5.82 -6.75 -41.05
N PRO A 87 -4.89 -6.94 -40.12
CA PRO A 87 -5.20 -7.60 -38.86
C PRO A 87 -6.15 -6.73 -38.02
N LEU A 88 -6.83 -7.39 -37.09
CA LEU A 88 -7.75 -6.76 -36.15
C LEU A 88 -7.10 -6.79 -34.77
N ASP A 89 -6.86 -5.62 -34.19
CA ASP A 89 -6.29 -5.52 -32.85
C ASP A 89 -7.42 -5.66 -31.82
N LEU A 90 -7.29 -6.65 -30.94
CA LEU A 90 -8.18 -6.92 -29.83
C LEU A 90 -7.51 -6.48 -28.54
N ALA A 91 -8.13 -5.54 -27.83
CA ALA A 91 -7.90 -5.31 -26.41
C ALA A 91 -9.06 -5.92 -25.62
N LEU A 92 -8.75 -6.68 -24.57
CA LEU A 92 -9.72 -7.30 -23.68
C LEU A 92 -9.32 -7.00 -22.23
N ASP A 93 -10.20 -6.30 -21.52
CA ASP A 93 -10.10 -6.11 -20.07
C ASP A 93 -11.02 -7.12 -19.37
N VAL A 94 -10.54 -7.67 -18.25
CA VAL A 94 -11.22 -8.68 -17.47
C VAL A 94 -11.24 -8.28 -16.00
N VAL A 95 -12.43 -8.04 -15.49
CA VAL A 95 -12.67 -7.70 -14.08
C VAL A 95 -13.34 -8.88 -13.39
N ILE A 96 -12.85 -9.25 -12.22
CA ILE A 96 -13.45 -10.29 -11.39
C ILE A 96 -14.53 -9.64 -10.52
N GLU A 97 -15.79 -9.89 -10.85
CA GLU A 97 -16.93 -9.39 -10.08
C GLU A 97 -17.15 -10.25 -8.83
N GLU A 98 -17.12 -11.58 -9.01
CA GLU A 98 -17.37 -12.52 -7.92
C GLU A 98 -16.55 -13.80 -8.08
N VAL A 99 -16.07 -14.31 -6.94
CA VAL A 99 -15.51 -15.67 -6.83
C VAL A 99 -16.30 -16.34 -5.71
N ALA A 100 -17.15 -17.30 -6.07
CA ALA A 100 -18.08 -17.94 -5.16
C ALA A 100 -17.69 -19.42 -4.89
N GLY A 101 -16.38 -19.70 -4.83
CA GLY A 101 -15.83 -21.06 -4.68
C GLY A 101 -16.47 -22.03 -5.67
N ASP A 102 -17.02 -23.14 -5.15
CA ASP A 102 -17.70 -24.19 -5.91
C ASP A 102 -18.88 -23.72 -6.78
N ARG A 103 -19.41 -22.50 -6.57
CA ARG A 103 -20.53 -21.95 -7.35
C ARG A 103 -20.09 -21.29 -8.66
N GLY A 104 -18.79 -21.14 -8.87
CA GLY A 104 -18.20 -20.57 -10.07
C GLY A 104 -17.68 -19.14 -9.89
N ILE A 105 -17.20 -18.61 -11.00
CA ILE A 105 -16.52 -17.34 -11.13
C ILE A 105 -17.37 -16.46 -12.04
N THR A 106 -17.63 -15.22 -11.63
CA THR A 106 -18.28 -14.21 -12.47
C THR A 106 -17.26 -13.17 -12.92
N LEU A 107 -17.12 -13.02 -14.23
CA LEU A 107 -16.19 -12.12 -14.90
C LEU A 107 -16.98 -11.07 -15.69
N GLN A 108 -16.57 -9.81 -15.57
CA GLN A 108 -16.97 -8.74 -16.47
C GLN A 108 -15.87 -8.60 -17.54
N LEU A 109 -16.27 -8.79 -18.80
CA LEU A 109 -15.39 -8.79 -19.97
C LEU A 109 -15.69 -7.59 -20.84
N ASP A 110 -14.69 -6.76 -21.11
CA ASP A 110 -14.82 -5.58 -21.97
C ASP A 110 -13.81 -5.66 -23.11
N ALA A 111 -14.31 -5.89 -24.31
CA ALA A 111 -13.51 -6.03 -25.52
C ALA A 111 -13.59 -4.76 -26.37
N THR A 112 -12.45 -4.29 -26.85
CA THR A 112 -12.32 -3.25 -27.86
C THR A 112 -11.56 -3.79 -29.07
N LEU A 113 -12.21 -3.76 -30.24
CA LEU A 113 -11.60 -4.12 -31.51
C LEU A 113 -11.23 -2.86 -32.29
N ARG A 114 -10.03 -2.86 -32.88
CA ARG A 114 -9.53 -1.78 -33.73
C ARG A 114 -9.06 -2.36 -35.05
N SER A 115 -9.51 -1.75 -36.15
CA SER A 115 -9.01 -2.01 -37.49
C SER A 115 -8.70 -0.67 -38.16
N GLU A 116 -7.69 -0.67 -39.01
CA GLU A 116 -7.27 0.52 -39.76
C GLU A 116 -8.46 1.12 -40.53
N GLY A 117 -8.61 2.45 -40.44
CA GLY A 117 -9.65 3.18 -41.16
C GLY A 117 -11.08 2.99 -40.67
N THR A 118 -11.29 2.23 -39.59
CA THR A 118 -12.63 1.99 -39.01
C THR A 118 -12.73 2.47 -37.56
N PRO A 119 -13.88 2.99 -37.13
CA PRO A 119 -14.11 3.29 -35.71
C PRO A 119 -13.97 2.03 -34.85
N PRO A 120 -13.46 2.15 -33.61
CA PRO A 120 -13.32 1.00 -32.72
C PRO A 120 -14.69 0.44 -32.36
N ILE A 121 -14.78 -0.90 -32.36
CA ILE A 121 -15.98 -1.63 -31.92
C ILE A 121 -15.77 -2.01 -30.47
N ARG A 122 -16.75 -1.74 -29.61
CA ARG A 122 -16.72 -2.10 -28.19
C ARG A 122 -17.85 -3.05 -27.87
N SER A 123 -17.52 -4.11 -27.15
CA SER A 123 -18.45 -5.14 -26.71
C SER A 123 -18.19 -5.46 -25.26
N SER A 124 -19.24 -5.75 -24.50
CA SER A 124 -19.16 -5.99 -23.07
C SER A 124 -20.03 -7.18 -22.70
N ARG A 125 -19.56 -8.02 -21.76
CA ARG A 125 -20.32 -9.19 -21.30
C ARG A 125 -19.97 -9.58 -19.88
N LEU A 126 -21.01 -9.77 -19.07
CA LEU A 126 -20.93 -10.50 -17.82
C LEU A 126 -21.01 -12.00 -18.09
N LEU A 127 -20.03 -12.76 -17.63
CA LEU A 127 -19.89 -14.19 -17.88
C LEU A 127 -19.68 -14.93 -16.56
N THR A 128 -20.57 -15.86 -16.25
CA THR A 128 -20.42 -16.78 -15.11
C THR A 128 -19.95 -18.13 -15.60
N LEU A 129 -18.84 -18.61 -15.04
CA LEU A 129 -18.17 -19.85 -15.39
C LEU A 129 -18.15 -20.78 -14.17
N ALA A 130 -18.50 -22.05 -14.34
CA ALA A 130 -18.07 -23.07 -13.39
C ALA A 130 -16.57 -23.32 -13.57
N GLU A 131 -15.88 -23.78 -12.51
CA GLU A 131 -14.47 -24.14 -12.59
C GLU A 131 -14.22 -25.17 -13.72
N GLY A 132 -13.20 -24.92 -14.55
CA GLY A 132 -12.87 -25.77 -15.69
C GLY A 132 -13.86 -25.73 -16.87
N SER A 133 -14.92 -24.92 -16.79
CA SER A 133 -15.86 -24.73 -17.90
C SER A 133 -15.38 -23.69 -18.90
N THR A 134 -15.90 -23.79 -20.12
CA THR A 134 -15.68 -22.79 -21.18
C THR A 134 -16.91 -21.94 -21.36
N GLY A 135 -16.75 -20.62 -21.28
CA GLY A 135 -17.77 -19.66 -21.71
C GLY A 135 -17.41 -19.05 -23.05
N LEU A 136 -18.43 -18.55 -23.74
CA LEU A 136 -18.28 -17.88 -25.03
C LEU A 136 -18.67 -16.42 -24.92
N PHE A 137 -17.89 -15.54 -25.52
CA PHE A 137 -18.16 -14.11 -25.62
C PHE A 137 -18.12 -13.67 -27.09
N ASP A 138 -19.29 -13.37 -27.64
CA ASP A 138 -19.43 -12.86 -29.00
C ASP A 138 -19.08 -11.37 -29.03
N VAL A 139 -18.02 -11.04 -29.77
CA VAL A 139 -17.46 -9.68 -29.79
C VAL A 139 -17.92 -8.90 -31.00
N MET A 140 -17.99 -9.54 -32.17
CA MET A 140 -18.33 -8.88 -33.43
C MET A 140 -18.93 -9.87 -34.43
N GLU A 141 -19.81 -9.37 -35.30
CA GLU A 141 -20.34 -10.08 -36.45
C GLU A 141 -20.41 -9.13 -37.65
N ASP A 142 -19.91 -9.55 -38.82
CA ASP A 142 -19.92 -8.75 -40.07
C ASP A 142 -20.87 -9.31 -41.15
N GLY A 143 -21.83 -10.15 -40.73
CA GLY A 143 -22.82 -10.81 -41.60
C GLY A 143 -22.28 -12.03 -42.37
N ARG A 144 -20.95 -12.20 -42.47
CA ARG A 144 -20.30 -13.40 -43.02
C ARG A 144 -19.46 -14.14 -41.98
N ARG A 145 -18.85 -13.38 -41.08
CA ARG A 145 -17.93 -13.86 -40.06
C ARG A 145 -18.35 -13.39 -38.69
N ARG A 146 -18.04 -14.20 -37.69
CA ARG A 146 -18.23 -13.90 -36.27
C ARG A 146 -16.94 -14.08 -35.51
N LEU A 147 -16.59 -13.10 -34.68
CA LEU A 147 -15.51 -13.23 -33.70
C LEU A 147 -16.12 -13.62 -32.36
N VAL A 148 -15.76 -14.80 -31.88
CA VAL A 148 -16.15 -15.30 -30.56
C VAL A 148 -14.89 -15.55 -29.76
N LEU A 149 -14.85 -15.11 -28.50
CA LEU A 149 -13.79 -15.47 -27.57
C LEU A 149 -14.26 -16.66 -26.74
N SER A 150 -13.49 -17.74 -26.79
CA SER A 150 -13.62 -18.85 -25.84
C SER A 150 -12.82 -18.49 -24.58
N ILE A 151 -13.49 -18.43 -23.45
CA ILE A 151 -12.93 -18.04 -22.15
C ILE A 151 -12.97 -19.24 -21.22
N GLN A 152 -11.80 -19.60 -20.69
CA GLN A 152 -11.67 -20.55 -19.58
C GLN A 152 -11.03 -19.82 -18.41
N ALA A 153 -11.47 -20.10 -17.19
CA ALA A 153 -10.89 -19.52 -15.98
C ALA A 153 -10.54 -20.64 -15.01
N GLU A 154 -9.35 -20.54 -14.42
CA GLU A 154 -8.84 -21.45 -13.41
C GLU A 154 -8.36 -20.65 -12.21
N GLU A 155 -8.72 -21.10 -11.02
CA GLU A 155 -8.26 -20.50 -9.77
C GLU A 155 -6.83 -20.94 -9.47
N ILE A 156 -5.96 -19.98 -9.19
CA ILE A 156 -4.58 -20.22 -8.79
C ILE A 156 -4.38 -19.57 -7.42
N GLU A 157 -4.15 -20.42 -6.41
CA GLU A 157 -3.64 -19.95 -5.13
C GLU A 157 -2.12 -19.81 -5.20
N ARG A 158 -1.60 -18.61 -4.89
CA ARG A 158 -0.17 -18.41 -4.72
C ARG A 158 0.16 -17.66 -3.43
N PRO A 159 1.28 -18.01 -2.78
CA PRO A 159 1.80 -17.17 -1.71
C PRO A 159 2.34 -15.88 -2.32
N VAL A 160 1.77 -14.75 -1.92
CA VAL A 160 2.34 -13.43 -2.21
C VAL A 160 2.83 -12.82 -0.90
N LEU A 161 3.95 -12.12 -0.97
CA LEU A 161 4.25 -11.13 0.06
C LEU A 161 3.05 -10.18 0.08
N ALA A 162 2.51 -9.86 1.25
CA ALA A 162 1.51 -8.81 1.35
C ALA A 162 2.14 -7.50 0.86
N SER A 163 2.06 -7.25 -0.45
CA SER A 163 2.50 -6.02 -1.06
C SER A 163 1.71 -4.93 -0.38
N ARG A 164 2.42 -4.08 0.36
CA ARG A 164 1.85 -2.86 0.93
C ARG A 164 1.12 -2.16 -0.20
N ARG A 165 -0.19 -1.91 0.00
CA ARG A 165 -1.10 -1.12 -0.86
C ARG A 165 -0.32 -0.20 -1.79
N ARG A 166 -0.58 -0.23 -3.11
CA ARG A 166 0.00 0.67 -4.13
C ARG A 166 0.48 1.96 -3.51
N VAL A 167 1.74 1.98 -3.14
CA VAL A 167 2.26 3.04 -2.32
C VAL A 167 2.40 4.23 -3.27
N GLY A 168 1.68 5.33 -3.01
CA GLY A 168 1.77 6.53 -3.83
C GLY A 168 3.21 7.05 -3.94
N ALA A 169 3.43 8.13 -4.69
CA ALA A 169 4.74 8.77 -4.73
C ALA A 169 5.24 9.04 -3.29
N PRO A 170 6.52 8.78 -2.98
CA PRO A 170 7.06 8.99 -1.65
C PRO A 170 6.98 10.47 -1.27
N VAL A 171 6.59 10.73 -0.03
CA VAL A 171 6.66 12.05 0.59
C VAL A 171 7.93 12.09 1.43
N VAL A 172 8.87 12.94 1.02
CA VAL A 172 10.13 13.14 1.74
C VAL A 172 9.96 14.33 2.68
N PHE A 173 10.38 14.19 3.94
CA PHE A 173 10.44 15.28 4.89
C PHE A 173 11.88 15.58 5.25
N LEU A 174 12.29 16.83 5.08
CA LEU A 174 13.48 17.36 5.74
C LEU A 174 13.05 17.93 7.09
N LEU A 175 13.47 17.27 8.17
CA LEU A 175 13.19 17.67 9.53
C LEU A 175 14.43 18.29 10.15
N ALA A 176 14.36 19.53 10.59
CA ALA A 176 15.40 20.15 11.41
C ALA A 176 14.90 20.39 12.84
N VAL A 177 15.73 20.06 13.81
CA VAL A 177 15.42 20.18 15.24
C VAL A 177 16.33 21.23 15.87
N GLU A 178 15.74 22.19 16.56
CA GLU A 178 16.46 23.23 17.29
C GLU A 178 16.09 23.18 18.77
N ARG A 179 17.07 23.36 19.66
CA ARG A 179 16.84 23.57 21.09
C ARG A 179 16.44 25.02 21.34
N ARG A 180 15.34 25.24 22.06
CA ARG A 180 14.89 26.54 22.53
C ARG A 180 15.23 26.73 24.01
N ASP A 181 15.82 27.88 24.33
CA ASP A 181 16.12 28.33 25.69
C ASP A 181 15.81 29.83 25.78
N GLY A 182 14.58 30.14 26.21
CA GLY A 182 14.00 31.47 26.06
C GLY A 182 13.96 31.89 24.60
N GLU A 183 14.56 33.04 24.29
CA GLU A 183 14.65 33.55 22.92
C GLU A 183 15.76 32.90 22.08
N ARG A 184 16.69 32.19 22.72
CA ARG A 184 17.81 31.56 22.02
C ARG A 184 17.34 30.28 21.31
N SER A 185 17.75 30.11 20.06
CA SER A 185 17.61 28.85 19.32
C SER A 185 18.98 28.29 18.96
N VAL A 186 19.20 26.98 19.19
CA VAL A 186 20.45 26.29 18.86
C VAL A 186 20.13 25.07 17.99
N PRO A 187 20.59 25.00 16.73
CA PRO A 187 20.40 23.82 15.88
C PRO A 187 21.01 22.58 16.52
N LEU A 188 20.30 21.46 16.46
CA LEU A 188 20.77 20.17 16.96
C LEU A 188 21.11 19.23 15.82
N GLU A 189 20.12 18.85 15.03
CA GLU A 189 20.28 17.90 13.94
C GLU A 189 19.24 18.12 12.85
N THR A 190 19.54 17.55 11.68
CA THR A 190 18.67 17.56 10.52
C THR A 190 18.60 16.15 9.97
N ASP A 191 17.39 15.63 9.84
CA ASP A 191 17.11 14.30 9.33
C ASP A 191 16.26 14.35 8.06
N ARG A 192 16.49 13.34 7.21
CA ARG A 192 15.67 13.09 6.03
C ARG A 192 14.80 11.87 6.30
N LEU A 193 13.51 12.11 6.48
CA LEU A 193 12.51 11.08 6.71
C LEU A 193 11.76 10.82 5.39
N VAL A 194 11.42 9.56 5.14
CA VAL A 194 10.67 9.16 3.94
C VAL A 194 9.43 8.43 4.39
N SER A 195 8.27 8.86 3.86
CA SER A 195 6.99 8.21 4.10
C SER A 195 6.18 8.17 2.81
N PHE A 196 4.92 7.78 2.94
CA PHE A 196 3.93 7.72 1.88
C PHE A 196 2.59 8.28 2.36
N LEU A 197 1.69 8.56 1.41
CA LEU A 197 0.36 9.07 1.75
C LEU A 197 -0.36 8.11 2.71
N HIS A 198 -0.87 8.67 3.82
CA HIS A 198 -1.49 7.97 4.95
C HIS A 198 -0.56 7.05 5.76
N GLU A 199 0.75 7.06 5.51
CA GLU A 199 1.74 6.36 6.32
C GLU A 199 2.49 7.36 7.21
N GLY A 200 2.56 7.05 8.50
CA GLY A 200 3.29 7.87 9.47
C GLY A 200 4.77 7.50 9.48
N VAL A 201 5.65 8.51 9.46
CA VAL A 201 7.09 8.33 9.71
C VAL A 201 7.47 8.91 11.06
N GLU A 202 8.25 8.17 11.84
CA GLU A 202 8.65 8.55 13.20
C GLU A 202 10.07 9.12 13.24
N TYR A 203 10.22 10.20 13.98
CA TYR A 203 11.50 10.69 14.51
C TYR A 203 11.42 10.70 16.04
N SER A 204 12.44 10.19 16.72
CA SER A 204 12.48 10.22 18.18
C SER A 204 13.89 10.32 18.72
N PHE A 205 14.02 10.93 19.90
CA PHE A 205 15.28 11.01 20.62
C PHE A 205 15.08 10.94 22.13
N THR A 206 16.16 10.63 22.82
CA THR A 206 16.28 10.76 24.28
C THR A 206 17.58 11.49 24.57
N ARG A 207 17.54 12.46 25.49
CA ARG A 207 18.71 13.26 25.88
C ARG A 207 18.78 13.42 27.40
N GLY A 208 19.98 13.43 27.96
CA GLY A 208 20.20 13.58 29.40
C GLY A 208 19.95 12.29 30.19
N GLU A 209 20.13 12.38 31.51
CA GLU A 209 19.98 11.28 32.46
C GLU A 209 19.28 11.77 33.74
N GLY A 210 18.69 10.84 34.50
CA GLY A 210 18.01 11.15 35.77
C GLY A 210 16.84 12.12 35.61
N ASP A 211 16.72 13.06 36.54
CA ASP A 211 15.65 14.08 36.57
C ASP A 211 15.76 15.12 35.44
N GLY A 212 16.92 15.17 34.76
CA GLY A 212 17.15 15.99 33.57
C GLY A 212 16.94 15.23 32.25
N ARG A 213 16.38 14.01 32.30
CA ARG A 213 16.12 13.22 31.09
C ARG A 213 14.95 13.81 30.31
N GLU A 214 15.18 13.99 29.02
CA GLU A 214 14.24 14.50 28.03
C GLU A 214 14.01 13.41 26.98
N SER A 215 12.78 13.25 26.52
CA SER A 215 12.46 12.33 25.42
C SER A 215 11.33 12.87 24.59
N LEU A 216 11.48 12.86 23.27
CA LEU A 216 10.42 13.26 22.35
C LEU A 216 10.30 12.24 21.22
N ARG A 217 9.06 12.03 20.80
CA ARG A 217 8.65 11.30 19.61
C ARG A 217 7.76 12.21 18.79
N LEU A 218 8.07 12.28 17.52
CA LEU A 218 7.37 13.01 16.48
C LEU A 218 6.93 12.00 15.42
N THR A 219 5.65 11.96 15.09
CA THR A 219 5.13 11.21 13.95
C THR A 219 4.58 12.20 12.92
N LEU A 220 5.03 12.06 11.68
CA LEU A 220 4.58 12.86 10.54
C LEU A 220 3.79 11.98 9.58
N THR A 221 2.51 12.29 9.40
CA THR A 221 1.62 11.55 8.51
C THR A 221 1.08 12.47 7.42
N PRO A 222 1.45 12.31 6.14
CA PRO A 222 0.79 13.01 5.07
C PRO A 222 -0.64 12.48 4.94
N VAL A 223 -1.64 13.35 5.12
CA VAL A 223 -3.07 12.98 5.07
C VAL A 223 -3.66 13.26 3.70
N ARG A 224 -3.24 14.34 3.04
CA ARG A 224 -3.76 14.73 1.71
C ARG A 224 -2.69 15.47 0.94
N LEU A 225 -2.60 15.23 -0.37
CA LEU A 225 -1.79 16.00 -1.31
C LEU A 225 -2.72 16.58 -2.38
N ASP A 226 -2.61 17.88 -2.64
CA ASP A 226 -3.43 18.60 -3.61
C ASP A 226 -2.57 19.63 -4.35
N GLY A 227 -2.18 19.31 -5.58
CA GLY A 227 -1.20 20.09 -6.35
C GLY A 227 0.13 20.22 -5.60
N ASP A 228 0.48 21.44 -5.22
CA ASP A 228 1.70 21.76 -4.46
C ASP A 228 1.46 21.87 -2.95
N ILE A 229 0.29 21.48 -2.42
CA ILE A 229 -0.05 21.59 -1.00
C ILE A 229 -0.15 20.19 -0.37
N ALA A 230 0.52 20.02 0.77
CA ALA A 230 0.37 18.86 1.64
C ALA A 230 -0.38 19.24 2.93
N GLU A 231 -1.37 18.43 3.28
CA GLU A 231 -1.97 18.38 4.61
C GLU A 231 -1.26 17.29 5.41
N LEU A 232 -0.64 17.69 6.52
CA LEU A 232 0.15 16.83 7.40
C LEU A 232 -0.52 16.77 8.77
N GLU A 233 -0.66 15.56 9.30
CA GLU A 233 -0.95 15.35 10.71
C GLU A 233 0.38 15.10 11.45
N VAL A 234 0.57 15.80 12.56
CA VAL A 234 1.78 15.81 13.35
C VAL A 234 1.45 15.42 14.77
N ASP A 235 1.88 14.24 15.18
CA ASP A 235 1.73 13.77 16.55
C ASP A 235 3.04 13.97 17.31
N VAL A 236 2.93 14.61 18.47
CA VAL A 236 4.06 14.83 19.37
C VAL A 236 3.75 14.19 20.71
N THR A 237 4.63 13.31 21.16
CA THR A 237 4.58 12.77 22.52
C THR A 237 5.94 12.83 23.17
N GLY A 238 5.99 13.05 24.48
CA GLY A 238 7.27 13.04 25.18
C GLY A 238 7.23 13.64 26.58
N SER A 239 8.43 13.92 27.08
CA SER A 239 8.67 14.45 28.41
C SER A 239 9.80 15.49 28.33
N LEU A 240 9.53 16.68 28.84
CA LEU A 240 10.52 17.75 29.03
C LEU A 240 10.76 18.01 30.52
N PRO A 241 11.95 18.49 30.93
CA PRO A 241 12.19 18.87 32.32
C PRO A 241 11.29 20.05 32.71
N GLY A 242 10.86 20.08 33.96
CA GLY A 242 10.02 21.15 34.51
C GLY A 242 10.41 21.49 35.94
N ALA A 243 10.03 22.68 36.39
CA ALA A 243 10.37 23.18 37.74
C ALA A 243 9.86 22.29 38.89
N LYS A 244 8.89 21.40 38.62
CA LYS A 244 8.29 20.47 39.60
C LYS A 244 8.45 19.00 39.19
N GLY A 245 9.38 18.69 38.27
CA GLY A 245 9.54 17.37 37.66
C GLY A 245 9.18 17.35 36.16
N PRO A 246 9.22 16.18 35.52
CA PRO A 246 9.00 16.04 34.08
C PRO A 246 7.58 16.46 33.67
N ASN A 247 7.49 17.31 32.66
CA ASN A 247 6.25 17.66 31.98
C ASN A 247 6.01 16.69 30.83
N VAL A 248 4.98 15.85 30.97
CA VAL A 248 4.52 14.97 29.89
C VAL A 248 3.69 15.77 28.90
N LEU A 249 3.99 15.59 27.62
CA LEU A 249 3.36 16.28 26.51
C LEU A 249 2.80 15.24 25.55
N ALA A 250 1.55 15.42 25.13
CA ALA A 250 0.91 14.67 24.07
C ALA A 250 -0.03 15.62 23.32
N ARG A 251 0.23 15.86 22.04
CA ARG A 251 -0.64 16.68 21.20
C ARG A 251 -0.56 16.25 19.74
N THR A 252 -1.63 16.55 19.02
CA THR A 252 -1.76 16.36 17.58
C THR A 252 -2.00 17.73 16.96
N GLU A 253 -1.26 18.04 15.91
CA GLU A 253 -1.40 19.27 15.14
C GLU A 253 -1.62 18.95 13.66
N ARG A 254 -2.38 19.80 12.98
CA ARG A 254 -2.51 19.75 11.52
C ARG A 254 -1.77 20.91 10.89
N ILE A 255 -0.91 20.59 9.94
CA ILE A 255 -0.07 21.55 9.23
C ILE A 255 -0.43 21.50 7.74
N PHE A 256 -0.59 22.66 7.13
CA PHE A 256 -0.67 22.80 5.69
C PHE A 256 0.63 23.40 5.19
N ALA A 257 1.35 22.67 4.34
CA ALA A 257 2.65 23.07 3.84
C ALA A 257 2.71 22.94 2.33
N SER A 258 3.23 23.97 1.66
CA SER A 258 3.55 23.86 0.24
C SER A 258 4.80 23.01 0.02
N ARG A 259 4.92 22.37 -1.15
CA ARG A 259 6.13 21.67 -1.59
C ARG A 259 7.35 22.57 -1.39
N ARG A 260 8.34 22.06 -0.66
CA ARG A 260 9.60 22.73 -0.30
C ARG A 260 9.46 23.99 0.57
N ALA A 261 8.29 24.24 1.14
CA ALA A 261 8.09 25.30 2.13
C ALA A 261 8.26 24.76 3.55
N THR A 262 9.05 25.45 4.37
CA THR A 262 9.28 25.05 5.76
C THR A 262 8.17 25.55 6.67
N SER A 263 7.50 24.63 7.37
CA SER A 263 6.62 24.93 8.50
C SER A 263 7.34 24.71 9.83
N SER A 264 6.94 25.42 10.88
CA SER A 264 7.55 25.26 12.21
C SER A 264 6.51 25.22 13.31
N PHE A 265 6.79 24.42 14.34
CA PHE A 265 6.02 24.44 15.58
C PHE A 265 6.94 24.21 16.79
N ASP A 266 6.52 24.72 17.95
CA ASP A 266 7.33 24.76 19.18
C ASP A 266 6.75 23.83 20.24
N VAL A 267 7.59 22.94 20.78
CA VAL A 267 7.31 22.06 21.92
C VAL A 267 8.13 22.59 23.10
N THR A 268 7.56 23.52 23.85
CA THR A 268 8.25 24.20 24.96
C THR A 268 7.42 24.21 26.24
N VAL A 269 8.09 24.36 27.38
CA VAL A 269 7.47 24.48 28.71
C VAL A 269 8.14 25.61 29.51
N GLY A 270 7.40 26.17 30.47
CA GLY A 270 7.90 27.17 31.41
C GLY A 270 7.96 28.60 30.87
N ASP A 271 8.42 29.50 31.74
CA ASP A 271 8.71 30.91 31.45
C ASP A 271 10.03 31.29 32.15
N PRO A 272 11.13 31.52 31.41
CA PRO A 272 11.22 31.55 29.95
C PRO A 272 11.01 30.17 29.30
N PRO A 273 10.50 30.11 28.05
CA PRO A 273 10.17 28.85 27.37
C PRO A 273 11.43 28.03 27.05
N ALA A 274 11.47 26.79 27.51
CA ALA A 274 12.54 25.84 27.22
C ALA A 274 11.98 24.58 26.55
N GLY A 275 12.69 24.05 25.54
CA GLY A 275 12.27 22.85 24.82
C GLY A 275 12.83 22.80 23.40
N TYR A 276 11.97 22.52 22.44
CA TYR A 276 12.37 22.20 21.06
C TYR A 276 11.49 22.90 20.03
N ARG A 277 12.12 23.33 18.93
CA ARG A 277 11.45 23.78 17.72
C ARG A 277 11.70 22.75 16.63
N PHE A 278 10.62 22.33 15.97
CA PHE A 278 10.69 21.45 14.81
C PHE A 278 10.40 22.25 13.55
N ARG A 279 11.23 22.05 12.53
CA ARG A 279 11.08 22.67 11.20
C ARG A 279 10.93 21.58 10.17
N ILE A 280 9.77 21.52 9.52
CA ILE A 280 9.40 20.46 8.59
C ILE A 280 9.30 21.04 7.19
N THR A 281 10.02 20.44 6.24
CA THR A 281 9.96 20.81 4.83
C THR A 281 9.60 19.58 4.00
N PRO A 282 8.37 19.47 3.46
CA PRO A 282 7.96 18.35 2.63
C PRO A 282 8.44 18.50 1.18
N ASP A 283 8.81 17.41 0.53
CA ASP A 283 9.18 17.29 -0.89
C ASP A 283 8.50 16.00 -1.44
N PHE A 284 7.49 16.18 -2.28
CA PHE A 284 6.59 15.14 -2.81
C PHE A 284 6.24 15.47 -4.26
#